data_AF-A0A7S3U354-F1
#
_entry.id   AF-A0A7S3U354-F1
#
_cell.length_a   1.000
_cell.length_b   1.000
_cell.length_c   1.000
_cell.angle_alpha   90.00
_cell.angle_beta   90.00
_cell.angle_gamma   90.00
#
_symmetry.space_group_name_H-M   'P 1'
#
loop_
_entity.id
_entity.type
_entity.pdbx_description
1 polymer ?
#
loop_
_entity_poly.entity_id
_entity_poly.type
_entity_poly.pdbx_seq_one_letter_code
_entity_poly.pdbx_strand_id
1 'polypeptide(L)'
;RLLEAKRRPRADHASTELLERSCPSKVPWSKRMAKLIDILSYGGSTPDIVINYVVCSVVLFAAGRAQLRDVEASRASLCWASSALAFVIAFQLGLCTVIGCTGISIIWNAAAGYAVIFELRAGPLRVWGEEVGIPTRHRAHGRPPARPAPTLVAALVLCAAADVFYAAVAPPLTTAAHGCALVLGAVLAAAHGCVRRLAACCTATSTALPPDTQPLARSDTLAPT
;
A
#
# COMPACT_ATOMS: atom_id res chain seq x y z
N ARG A 1 -56.81 10.22 -38.91
CA ARG A 1 -55.61 11.09 -38.82
C ARG A 1 -55.61 11.76 -37.44
N LEU A 2 -55.29 10.97 -36.40
CA LEU A 2 -55.39 11.34 -34.99
C LEU A 2 -53.98 11.50 -34.41
N LEU A 3 -53.84 12.54 -33.59
CA LEU A 3 -52.61 13.11 -33.05
C LEU A 3 -51.92 12.17 -32.04
N GLU A 4 -50.71 11.68 -32.37
CA GLU A 4 -49.79 11.07 -31.41
C GLU A 4 -49.02 12.17 -30.65
N ALA A 5 -49.54 12.53 -29.48
CA ALA A 5 -48.86 13.40 -28.53
C ALA A 5 -47.66 12.66 -27.90
N LYS A 6 -46.47 12.88 -28.46
CA LYS A 6 -45.18 12.40 -27.95
C LYS A 6 -44.87 13.05 -26.59
N ARG A 7 -45.29 12.40 -25.49
CA ARG A 7 -44.89 12.74 -24.11
C ARG A 7 -43.36 12.65 -24.00
N ARG A 8 -42.68 13.79 -23.92
CA ARG A 8 -41.28 13.85 -23.48
C ARG A 8 -41.23 13.47 -21.99
N PRO A 9 -40.44 12.47 -21.57
CA PRO A 9 -40.23 12.21 -20.15
C PRO A 9 -39.53 13.42 -19.53
N ARG A 10 -40.12 13.99 -18.46
CA ARG A 10 -39.50 15.03 -17.63
C ARG A 10 -38.24 14.43 -16.99
N ALA A 11 -37.07 14.84 -17.47
CA ALA A 11 -35.77 14.42 -16.94
C ALA A 11 -35.49 15.02 -15.53
N ASP A 12 -36.27 16.00 -15.09
CA ASP A 12 -35.92 16.86 -13.95
C ASP A 12 -36.37 16.32 -12.57
N HIS A 13 -36.92 15.10 -12.49
CA HIS A 13 -37.32 14.50 -11.19
C HIS A 13 -36.49 13.26 -10.79
N ALA A 14 -35.83 12.59 -11.73
CA ALA A 14 -34.99 11.44 -11.39
C ALA A 14 -33.65 11.87 -10.76
N SER A 15 -33.13 13.04 -11.14
CA SER A 15 -31.83 13.53 -10.66
C SER A 15 -31.86 14.04 -9.22
N THR A 16 -32.99 14.57 -8.75
CA THR A 16 -33.16 15.11 -7.39
C THR A 16 -33.32 14.02 -6.33
N GLU A 17 -34.02 12.91 -6.61
CA GLU A 17 -34.08 11.77 -5.67
C GLU A 17 -32.73 11.06 -5.50
N LEU A 18 -31.91 11.01 -6.55
CA LEU A 18 -30.55 10.47 -6.49
C LEU A 18 -29.63 11.35 -5.64
N LEU A 19 -29.79 12.67 -5.73
CA LEU A 19 -29.01 13.65 -4.94
C LEU A 19 -29.44 13.72 -3.46
N GLU A 20 -30.73 13.59 -3.15
CA GLU A 20 -31.20 13.59 -1.74
C GLU A 20 -30.81 12.31 -0.98
N ARG A 21 -30.69 11.17 -1.66
CA ARG A 21 -30.12 9.94 -1.06
C ARG A 21 -28.62 10.04 -0.80
N SER A 22 -27.93 11.03 -1.36
CA SER A 22 -26.48 11.18 -1.26
C SER A 22 -25.99 12.00 -0.06
N CYS A 23 -26.86 12.52 0.82
CA CYS A 23 -26.39 13.24 2.01
C CYS A 23 -25.85 12.24 3.07
N PRO A 24 -24.52 12.03 3.19
CA PRO A 24 -23.96 10.93 3.98
C PRO A 24 -24.14 11.16 5.48
N SER A 25 -24.39 12.41 5.88
CA SER A 25 -24.51 12.86 7.28
C SER A 25 -25.72 12.28 8.01
N LYS A 26 -26.73 11.74 7.31
CA LYS A 26 -27.95 11.19 7.94
C LYS A 26 -27.93 9.66 8.16
N VAL A 27 -26.88 8.95 7.73
CA VAL A 27 -26.79 7.50 7.96
C VAL A 27 -26.39 7.23 9.42
N PRO A 28 -27.23 6.55 10.22
CA PRO A 28 -26.92 6.23 11.61
C PRO A 28 -25.60 5.47 11.75
N TRP A 29 -24.82 5.77 12.79
CA TRP A 29 -23.54 5.12 13.08
C TRP A 29 -23.66 3.58 13.16
N SER A 30 -24.76 3.06 13.70
CA SER A 30 -25.02 1.62 13.76
C SER A 30 -25.03 0.95 12.39
N LYS A 31 -25.61 1.60 11.36
CA LYS A 31 -25.62 1.08 9.98
C LYS A 31 -24.22 1.08 9.36
N ARG A 32 -23.40 2.11 9.66
CA ARG A 32 -22.01 2.18 9.18
C ARG A 32 -21.16 1.08 9.79
N MET A 33 -21.29 0.85 11.11
CA MET A 33 -20.58 -0.22 11.81
C MET A 33 -21.01 -1.60 11.33
N ALA A 34 -22.32 -1.82 11.12
CA ALA A 34 -22.81 -3.07 10.55
C ALA A 34 -22.20 -3.35 9.17
N LYS A 35 -22.04 -2.33 8.32
CA LYS A 35 -21.39 -2.50 7.02
C LYS A 35 -19.89 -2.80 7.13
N LEU A 36 -19.18 -2.20 8.07
CA LEU A 36 -17.78 -2.56 8.32
C LEU A 36 -17.63 -4.00 8.83
N ILE A 37 -18.51 -4.43 9.74
CA ILE A 37 -18.52 -5.81 10.23
C ILE A 37 -18.81 -6.77 9.07
N ASP A 38 -19.78 -6.47 8.21
CA ASP A 38 -20.08 -7.22 6.99
C ASP A 38 -18.86 -7.34 6.06
N ILE A 39 -18.13 -6.24 5.84
CA ILE A 39 -16.90 -6.22 5.04
C ILE A 39 -15.82 -7.12 5.65
N LEU A 40 -15.58 -7.00 6.97
CA LEU A 40 -14.53 -7.74 7.66
C LEU A 40 -14.89 -9.23 7.86
N SER A 41 -16.18 -9.54 7.95
CA SER A 41 -16.69 -10.91 8.13
C SER A 41 -17.02 -11.63 6.82
N TYR A 42 -16.80 -11.01 5.66
CA TYR A 42 -17.15 -11.60 4.36
C TYR A 42 -18.63 -12.04 4.31
N GLY A 43 -19.53 -11.21 4.81
CA GLY A 43 -20.95 -11.56 4.92
C GLY A 43 -21.24 -12.74 5.85
N GLY A 44 -20.34 -13.03 6.80
CA GLY A 44 -20.47 -14.13 7.76
C GLY A 44 -19.92 -15.48 7.28
N SER A 45 -19.24 -15.54 6.14
CA SER A 45 -18.64 -16.78 5.63
C SER A 45 -17.39 -17.16 6.45
N THR A 46 -17.53 -18.11 7.38
CA THR A 46 -16.42 -18.68 8.16
C THR A 46 -15.20 -19.09 7.32
N PRO A 47 -15.34 -19.85 6.21
CA PRO A 47 -14.16 -20.25 5.42
C PRO A 47 -13.46 -19.04 4.78
N ASP A 48 -14.19 -18.05 4.28
CA ASP A 48 -13.59 -16.84 3.69
C ASP A 48 -12.86 -16.01 4.74
N ILE A 49 -13.44 -15.88 5.94
CA ILE A 49 -12.77 -15.23 7.07
C ILE A 49 -11.44 -15.93 7.35
N VAL A 50 -11.46 -17.25 7.56
CA VAL A 50 -10.25 -18.01 7.91
C VAL A 50 -9.19 -17.88 6.82
N ILE A 51 -9.54 -18.11 5.55
CA ILE A 51 -8.61 -18.01 4.43
C ILE A 51 -7.98 -16.62 4.39
N ASN A 52 -8.78 -15.56 4.41
CA ASN A 52 -8.25 -14.22 4.24
C ASN A 52 -7.41 -13.74 5.41
N TYR A 53 -7.79 -14.04 6.65
CA TYR A 53 -7.00 -13.64 7.81
C TYR A 53 -5.71 -14.45 7.95
N VAL A 54 -5.72 -15.74 7.56
CA VAL A 54 -4.48 -16.54 7.49
C VAL A 54 -3.55 -15.99 6.41
N VAL A 55 -4.03 -15.79 5.18
CA VAL A 55 -3.23 -15.23 4.08
C VAL A 55 -2.70 -13.85 4.46
N CYS A 56 -3.57 -12.98 4.98
CA CYS A 56 -3.18 -11.64 5.43
C CYS A 56 -2.09 -11.68 6.50
N SER A 57 -2.22 -12.55 7.52
CA SER A 57 -1.23 -12.68 8.58
C SER A 57 0.13 -13.15 8.04
N VAL A 58 0.14 -14.15 7.15
CA VAL A 58 1.38 -14.67 6.55
C VAL A 58 2.05 -13.60 5.69
N VAL A 59 1.27 -12.88 4.87
CA VAL A 59 1.80 -11.83 3.99
C VAL A 59 2.33 -10.64 4.79
N LEU A 60 1.58 -10.17 5.80
CA LEU A 60 2.03 -9.09 6.68
C LEU A 60 3.28 -9.49 7.47
N PHE A 61 3.38 -10.75 7.89
CA PHE A 61 4.59 -11.27 8.50
C PHE A 61 5.78 -11.27 7.52
N ALA A 62 5.58 -11.72 6.29
CA ALA A 62 6.63 -11.68 5.26
C ALA A 62 7.06 -10.24 4.93
N ALA A 63 6.11 -9.32 4.76
CA ALA A 63 6.36 -7.90 4.52
C ALA A 63 7.09 -7.25 5.70
N GLY A 64 6.64 -7.50 6.93
CA GLY A 64 7.26 -7.01 8.16
C GLY A 64 8.68 -7.53 8.33
N ARG A 65 8.95 -8.79 8.01
CA ARG A 65 10.33 -9.35 8.01
C ARG A 65 11.22 -8.69 6.97
N ALA A 66 10.72 -8.51 5.74
CA ALA A 66 11.46 -7.83 4.68
C ALA A 66 11.77 -6.39 5.08
N GLN A 67 10.84 -5.74 5.78
CA GLN A 67 11.03 -4.40 6.32
C GLN A 67 12.00 -4.36 7.50
N LEU A 68 11.93 -5.29 8.46
CA LEU A 68 12.84 -5.31 9.61
C LEU A 68 14.31 -5.46 9.21
N ARG A 69 14.59 -6.22 8.14
CA ARG A 69 15.92 -6.29 7.51
C ARG A 69 16.41 -4.92 7.01
N ASP A 70 15.48 -4.02 6.75
CA ASP A 70 15.73 -2.65 6.29
C ASP A 70 15.64 -1.62 7.43
N VAL A 71 14.94 -1.91 8.53
CA VAL A 71 14.77 -1.00 9.70
C VAL A 71 16.04 -0.86 10.53
N GLU A 72 16.98 -1.82 10.46
CA GLU A 72 18.36 -1.58 10.90
C GLU A 72 18.97 -0.30 10.27
N ALA A 73 18.37 0.24 9.19
CA ALA A 73 18.81 1.46 8.53
C ALA A 73 18.10 2.77 8.94
N SER A 74 16.87 2.82 9.50
CA SER A 74 16.23 4.07 9.99
C SER A 74 14.80 3.91 10.56
N ARG A 75 14.47 4.63 11.66
CA ARG A 75 13.08 4.82 12.16
C ARG A 75 12.12 5.38 11.10
N ALA A 76 12.62 6.21 10.18
CA ALA A 76 11.81 6.80 9.11
C ALA A 76 11.27 5.75 8.13
N SER A 77 12.03 4.67 7.89
CA SER A 77 11.60 3.54 7.06
C SER A 77 10.41 2.80 7.70
N LEU A 78 10.43 2.66 9.03
CA LEU A 78 9.32 2.08 9.77
C LEU A 78 8.06 2.93 9.65
N CYS A 79 8.17 4.22 9.96
CA CYS A 79 7.05 5.16 9.86
C CYS A 79 6.45 5.16 8.45
N TRP A 80 7.28 5.20 7.40
CA TRP A 80 6.80 5.23 6.03
C TRP A 80 5.98 4.00 5.65
N ALA A 81 6.48 2.79 5.94
CA ALA A 81 5.73 1.59 5.59
C ALA A 81 4.45 1.45 6.44
N SER A 82 4.50 1.83 7.72
CA SER A 82 3.29 1.86 8.57
C SER A 82 2.25 2.82 8.01
N SER A 83 2.66 4.01 7.55
CA SER A 83 1.77 4.97 6.88
C SER A 83 1.23 4.43 5.56
N ALA A 84 2.05 3.77 4.75
CA ALA A 84 1.63 3.17 3.49
C ALA A 84 0.61 2.03 3.71
N LEU A 85 0.84 1.17 4.71
CA LEU A 85 -0.08 0.11 5.09
C LEU A 85 -1.39 0.68 5.63
N ALA A 86 -1.32 1.68 6.52
CA ALA A 86 -2.51 2.36 7.04
C ALA A 86 -3.33 3.01 5.92
N PHE A 87 -2.66 3.62 4.94
CA PHE A 87 -3.31 4.17 3.75
C PHE A 87 -4.03 3.08 2.94
N VAL A 88 -3.38 1.95 2.65
CA VAL A 88 -4.00 0.83 1.90
C VAL A 88 -5.22 0.29 2.64
N ILE A 89 -5.13 0.10 3.96
CA ILE A 89 -6.26 -0.36 4.78
C ILE A 89 -7.42 0.64 4.70
N ALA A 90 -7.15 1.92 4.92
CA ALA A 90 -8.17 2.97 4.90
C ALA A 90 -8.81 3.10 3.50
N PHE A 91 -8.00 3.05 2.44
CA PHE A 91 -8.45 3.10 1.06
C PHE A 91 -9.36 1.91 0.74
N GLN A 92 -8.97 0.70 1.12
CA GLN A 92 -9.78 -0.51 0.87
C GLN A 92 -11.11 -0.47 1.60
N LEU A 93 -11.11 -0.11 2.89
CA LEU A 93 -12.34 -0.01 3.67
C LEU A 93 -13.28 1.07 3.10
N GLY A 94 -12.71 2.20 2.67
CA GLY A 94 -13.45 3.25 1.97
C GLY A 94 -14.05 2.76 0.65
N LEU A 95 -13.24 2.10 -0.19
CA LEU A 95 -13.65 1.57 -1.48
C LEU A 95 -14.79 0.55 -1.33
N CYS A 96 -14.68 -0.39 -0.39
CA CYS A 96 -15.75 -1.35 -0.15
C CYS A 96 -17.01 -0.74 0.48
N THR A 97 -16.86 0.35 1.24
CA THR A 97 -18.03 1.11 1.70
C THR A 97 -18.76 1.78 0.54
N VAL A 98 -18.04 2.30 -0.46
CA VAL A 98 -18.63 3.01 -1.61
C VAL A 98 -19.19 2.06 -2.66
N ILE A 99 -18.44 1.02 -3.03
CA ILE A 99 -18.81 0.08 -4.10
C ILE A 99 -19.73 -1.04 -3.59
N GLY A 100 -19.76 -1.26 -2.27
CA GLY A 100 -20.52 -2.35 -1.66
C GLY A 100 -19.83 -3.70 -1.76
N CYS A 101 -18.52 -3.76 -1.98
CA CYS A 101 -17.75 -5.00 -1.88
C CYS A 101 -17.57 -5.46 -0.42
N THR A 102 -17.21 -6.73 -0.25
CA THR A 102 -16.79 -7.31 1.04
C THR A 102 -15.38 -7.86 0.92
N GLY A 103 -14.66 -7.87 2.04
CA GLY A 103 -13.34 -8.46 2.14
C GLY A 103 -12.15 -7.50 2.19
N ILE A 104 -11.05 -8.06 2.68
CA ILE A 104 -9.73 -7.46 2.87
C ILE A 104 -8.68 -8.01 1.89
N SER A 105 -9.10 -8.72 0.85
CA SER A 105 -8.18 -9.41 -0.07
C SER A 105 -7.27 -8.49 -0.87
N ILE A 106 -7.69 -7.25 -1.07
CA ILE A 106 -6.89 -6.17 -1.63
C ILE A 106 -5.73 -5.78 -0.68
N ILE A 107 -5.93 -5.83 0.64
CA ILE A 107 -4.91 -5.43 1.62
C ILE A 107 -3.73 -6.39 1.57
N TRP A 108 -3.99 -7.70 1.60
CA TRP A 108 -2.91 -8.68 1.55
C TRP A 108 -2.26 -8.75 0.16
N ASN A 109 -2.98 -8.51 -0.94
CA ASN A 109 -2.35 -8.43 -2.27
C ASN A 109 -1.40 -7.23 -2.40
N ALA A 110 -1.80 -6.07 -1.88
CA ALA A 110 -0.92 -4.90 -1.82
C ALA A 110 0.31 -5.15 -0.92
N ALA A 111 0.13 -5.78 0.24
CA ALA A 111 1.24 -6.15 1.10
C ALA A 111 2.20 -7.16 0.42
N ALA A 112 1.69 -8.09 -0.38
CA ALA A 112 2.50 -9.03 -1.16
C ALA A 112 3.35 -8.31 -2.22
N GLY A 113 2.73 -7.43 -3.02
CA GLY A 113 3.45 -6.60 -3.99
C GLY A 113 4.54 -5.73 -3.34
N TYR A 114 4.23 -5.16 -2.16
CA TYR A 114 5.20 -4.41 -1.37
C TYR A 114 6.39 -5.28 -0.93
N ALA A 115 6.13 -6.47 -0.39
CA ALA A 115 7.15 -7.41 0.08
C ALA A 115 8.07 -7.90 -1.06
N VAL A 116 7.52 -8.15 -2.25
CA VAL A 116 8.28 -8.57 -3.44
C VAL A 116 9.34 -7.55 -3.81
N ILE A 117 8.96 -6.27 -3.95
CA ILE A 117 9.91 -5.22 -4.33
C ILE A 117 10.99 -5.04 -3.25
N PHE A 118 10.65 -5.18 -1.97
CA PHE A 118 11.62 -5.13 -0.89
C PHE A 118 12.66 -6.26 -0.97
N GLU A 119 12.23 -7.51 -1.14
CA GLU A 119 13.15 -8.64 -1.27
C GLU A 119 13.98 -8.57 -2.58
N LEU A 120 13.38 -8.15 -3.70
CA LEU A 120 14.12 -7.95 -4.95
C LEU A 120 15.23 -6.89 -4.82
N ARG A 121 14.98 -5.83 -4.04
CA ARG A 121 15.98 -4.80 -3.73
C ARG A 121 17.05 -5.27 -2.76
N ALA A 122 16.68 -6.12 -1.80
CA ALA A 122 17.64 -6.71 -0.87
C ALA A 122 18.56 -7.73 -1.54
N GLY A 123 18.10 -8.38 -2.62
CA GLY A 123 18.85 -9.38 -3.38
C GLY A 123 19.27 -8.94 -4.79
N PRO A 124 18.69 -9.53 -5.86
CA PRO A 124 19.26 -9.52 -7.22
C PRO A 124 19.43 -8.14 -7.87
N LEU A 125 18.55 -7.16 -7.58
CA LEU A 125 18.70 -5.81 -8.14
C LEU A 125 19.94 -5.09 -7.59
N ARG A 126 20.42 -5.49 -6.41
CA ARG A 126 21.64 -4.96 -5.83
C ARG A 126 22.87 -5.45 -6.58
N VAL A 127 22.85 -6.71 -7.03
CA VAL A 127 23.93 -7.31 -7.84
C VAL A 127 24.01 -6.64 -9.21
N TRP A 128 22.87 -6.41 -9.85
CA TRP A 128 22.84 -5.80 -11.18
C TRP A 128 23.33 -4.34 -11.18
N GLY A 129 23.04 -3.57 -10.12
CA GLY A 129 23.56 -2.21 -9.97
C GLY A 129 25.09 -2.14 -9.89
N GLU A 130 25.75 -3.18 -9.35
CA GLU A 130 27.21 -3.26 -9.31
C GLU A 130 27.81 -3.55 -10.70
N GLU A 131 27.15 -4.36 -11.54
CA GLU A 131 27.59 -4.64 -12.91
C GLU A 131 27.54 -3.40 -13.81
N VAL A 132 26.56 -2.51 -13.60
CA VAL A 132 26.42 -1.26 -14.36
C VAL A 132 27.34 -0.14 -13.83
N GLY A 133 28.22 -0.44 -12.87
CA GLY A 133 29.23 0.49 -12.38
C GLY A 133 28.68 1.61 -11.49
N ILE A 134 27.50 1.44 -10.88
CA ILE A 134 26.99 2.38 -9.88
C ILE A 134 27.79 2.15 -8.59
N PRO A 135 28.61 3.11 -8.13
CA PRO A 135 29.47 2.90 -6.98
C PRO A 135 28.65 2.77 -5.68
N THR A 136 28.45 1.53 -5.23
CA THR A 136 27.91 1.22 -3.90
C THR A 136 29.02 1.42 -2.86
N ARG A 137 29.03 2.60 -2.22
CA ARG A 137 29.95 2.92 -1.12
C ARG A 137 29.83 1.85 -0.02
N HIS A 138 30.96 1.20 0.27
CA HIS A 138 31.21 0.18 1.31
C HIS A 138 30.66 -1.24 1.03
N ARG A 139 31.46 -1.98 0.24
CA ARG A 139 31.52 -3.45 0.19
C ARG A 139 31.87 -4.03 1.56
N ALA A 140 30.91 -4.71 2.18
CA ALA A 140 31.23 -5.91 2.95
C ALA A 140 31.50 -7.02 1.92
N HIS A 141 32.75 -7.14 1.47
CA HIS A 141 33.17 -8.17 0.53
C HIS A 141 32.86 -9.57 1.11
N GLY A 142 32.03 -10.35 0.40
CA GLY A 142 31.93 -11.80 0.62
C GLY A 142 30.58 -12.37 1.06
N ARG A 143 29.50 -11.60 1.17
CA ARG A 143 28.17 -12.21 1.42
C ARG A 143 27.56 -12.76 0.13
N PRO A 144 27.22 -14.06 0.05
CA PRO A 144 26.52 -14.62 -1.10
C PRO A 144 25.15 -13.95 -1.29
N PRO A 145 24.60 -13.94 -2.51
CA PRO A 145 23.27 -13.39 -2.78
C PRO A 145 22.25 -14.06 -1.86
N ALA A 146 21.52 -13.25 -1.10
CA ALA A 146 20.50 -13.76 -0.22
C ALA A 146 19.41 -14.43 -1.06
N ARG A 147 19.17 -15.73 -0.84
CA ARG A 147 18.01 -16.43 -1.39
C ARG A 147 16.73 -15.73 -0.88
N PRO A 148 15.65 -15.68 -1.70
CA PRO A 148 14.39 -15.12 -1.25
C PRO A 148 13.95 -15.82 0.03
N ALA A 149 13.44 -15.05 1.00
CA ALA A 149 12.98 -15.64 2.24
C ALA A 149 11.89 -16.69 1.95
N PRO A 150 11.96 -17.91 2.53
CA PRO A 150 10.94 -18.94 2.29
C PRO A 150 9.53 -18.46 2.69
N THR A 151 9.45 -17.53 3.64
CA THR A 151 8.20 -16.87 4.04
C THR A 151 7.58 -16.02 2.93
N LEU A 152 8.39 -15.34 2.10
CA LEU A 152 7.86 -14.59 0.95
C LEU A 152 7.33 -15.56 -0.11
N VAL A 153 8.07 -16.64 -0.40
CA VAL A 153 7.61 -17.64 -1.38
C VAL A 153 6.29 -18.26 -0.93
N ALA A 154 6.20 -18.66 0.34
CA ALA A 154 4.95 -19.16 0.92
C ALA A 154 3.81 -18.14 0.82
N ALA A 155 4.07 -16.86 1.14
CA ALA A 155 3.09 -15.79 1.02
C ALA A 155 2.59 -15.62 -0.43
N LEU A 156 3.48 -15.63 -1.41
CA LEU A 156 3.11 -15.50 -2.83
C LEU A 156 2.32 -16.69 -3.35
N VAL A 157 2.69 -17.91 -2.95
CA VAL A 157 1.94 -19.12 -3.30
C VAL A 157 0.53 -19.06 -2.71
N LEU A 158 0.39 -18.62 -1.46
CA LEU A 158 -0.90 -18.45 -0.81
C LEU A 158 -1.74 -17.35 -1.48
N CYS A 159 -1.14 -16.21 -1.83
CA CYS A 159 -1.82 -15.15 -2.59
C CYS A 159 -2.32 -15.68 -3.94
N ALA A 160 -1.44 -16.33 -4.72
CA ALA A 160 -1.79 -16.87 -6.01
C ALA A 160 -2.89 -17.94 -5.92
N ALA A 161 -2.83 -18.82 -4.92
CA ALA A 161 -3.87 -19.82 -4.70
C ALA A 161 -5.21 -19.17 -4.33
N ALA A 162 -5.20 -18.15 -3.48
CA ALA A 162 -6.40 -17.39 -3.11
C ALA A 162 -6.95 -16.59 -4.30
N ASP A 163 -6.09 -15.96 -5.10
CA ASP A 163 -6.48 -15.23 -6.31
C ASP A 163 -7.09 -16.15 -7.35
N VAL A 164 -6.53 -17.35 -7.56
CA VAL A 164 -7.09 -18.37 -8.46
C VAL A 164 -8.45 -18.86 -7.95
N PHE A 165 -8.56 -19.12 -6.64
CA PHE A 165 -9.84 -19.48 -6.03
C PHE A 165 -10.89 -18.38 -6.26
N TYR A 166 -10.55 -17.12 -5.97
CA TYR A 166 -11.47 -16.00 -6.16
C TYR A 166 -11.77 -15.69 -7.63
N ALA A 167 -10.82 -15.89 -8.54
CA ALA A 167 -11.07 -15.75 -9.97
C ALA A 167 -12.09 -16.79 -10.48
N ALA A 168 -12.17 -17.96 -9.84
CA ALA A 168 -13.12 -19.00 -10.20
C ALA A 168 -14.53 -18.77 -9.63
N VAL A 169 -14.66 -18.14 -8.46
CA VAL A 169 -15.94 -18.04 -7.73
C VAL A 169 -16.50 -16.62 -7.60
N ALA A 170 -15.68 -15.59 -7.77
CA ALA A 170 -16.06 -14.20 -7.58
C ALA A 170 -16.19 -13.44 -8.92
N PRO A 171 -16.84 -12.27 -8.93
CA PRO A 171 -16.92 -11.45 -10.13
C PRO A 171 -15.53 -11.07 -10.68
N PRO A 172 -15.32 -10.99 -12.01
CA PRO A 172 -14.03 -10.66 -12.63
C PRO A 172 -13.41 -9.34 -12.13
N LEU A 173 -14.26 -8.40 -11.68
CA LEU A 173 -13.82 -7.15 -11.07
C LEU A 173 -12.90 -7.37 -9.85
N THR A 174 -13.12 -8.44 -9.10
CA THR A 174 -12.31 -8.82 -7.94
C THR A 174 -10.87 -9.15 -8.35
N THR A 175 -10.70 -9.96 -9.41
CA THR A 175 -9.38 -10.33 -9.93
C THR A 175 -8.62 -9.11 -10.47
N ALA A 176 -9.31 -8.21 -11.18
CA ALA A 176 -8.71 -6.96 -11.63
C ALA A 176 -8.27 -6.10 -10.42
N ALA A 177 -9.08 -6.04 -9.36
CA ALA A 177 -8.73 -5.32 -8.14
C ALA A 177 -7.52 -5.94 -7.42
N HIS A 178 -7.39 -7.27 -7.39
CA HIS A 178 -6.21 -7.96 -6.86
C HIS A 178 -4.93 -7.60 -7.63
N GLY A 179 -4.99 -7.64 -8.97
CA GLY A 179 -3.87 -7.23 -9.81
C GLY A 179 -3.46 -5.77 -9.58
N CYS A 180 -4.43 -4.86 -9.53
CA CYS A 180 -4.18 -3.44 -9.23
C CYS A 180 -3.59 -3.25 -7.82
N ALA A 181 -4.06 -3.99 -6.83
CA ALA A 181 -3.56 -3.93 -5.46
C ALA A 181 -2.09 -4.36 -5.39
N LEU A 182 -1.74 -5.46 -6.05
CA LEU A 182 -0.37 -5.96 -6.13
C LEU A 182 0.55 -4.91 -6.79
N VAL A 183 0.12 -4.29 -7.87
CA VAL A 183 0.84 -3.18 -8.54
C VAL A 183 0.98 -1.98 -7.60
N LEU A 184 -0.08 -1.57 -6.91
CA LEU A 184 -0.04 -0.47 -5.94
C LEU A 184 0.99 -0.72 -4.84
N GLY A 185 1.01 -1.93 -4.27
CA GLY A 185 2.00 -2.34 -3.28
C GLY A 185 3.43 -2.23 -3.81
N ALA A 186 3.66 -2.71 -5.03
CA ALA A 186 4.96 -2.62 -5.70
C ALA A 186 5.39 -1.16 -5.93
N VAL A 187 4.48 -0.29 -6.37
CA VAL A 187 4.72 1.14 -6.57
C VAL A 187 5.03 1.85 -5.25
N LEU A 188 4.31 1.55 -4.17
CA LEU A 188 4.58 2.13 -2.85
C LEU A 188 5.96 1.75 -2.32
N ALA A 189 6.33 0.48 -2.48
CA ALA A 189 7.70 0.04 -2.17
C ALA A 189 8.70 0.76 -3.08
N ALA A 190 8.43 0.87 -4.38
CA ALA A 190 9.30 1.56 -5.33
C ALA A 190 9.56 3.01 -4.90
N ALA A 191 8.50 3.77 -4.65
CA ALA A 191 8.52 5.15 -4.19
C ALA A 191 9.31 5.33 -2.89
N HIS A 192 9.13 4.42 -1.91
CA HIS A 192 9.89 4.45 -0.66
C HIS A 192 11.40 4.44 -0.90
N GLY A 193 11.88 3.60 -1.82
CA GLY A 193 13.30 3.55 -2.16
C GLY A 193 13.80 4.82 -2.83
N CYS A 194 12.99 5.47 -3.66
CA CYS A 194 13.32 6.75 -4.28
C CYS A 194 13.44 7.86 -3.24
N VAL A 195 12.46 7.98 -2.33
CA VAL A 195 12.47 8.97 -1.24
C VAL A 195 13.70 8.81 -0.35
N ARG A 196 14.08 7.57 -0.02
CA ARG A 196 15.29 7.31 0.78
C ARG A 196 16.57 7.71 0.06
N ARG A 197 16.69 7.45 -1.24
CA ARG A 197 17.86 7.87 -2.03
C ARG A 197 17.96 9.39 -2.10
N LEU A 198 16.84 10.08 -2.32
CA LEU A 198 16.79 11.55 -2.32
C LEU A 198 17.22 12.11 -0.96
N ALA A 199 16.69 11.55 0.14
CA ALA A 199 17.09 11.96 1.49
C ALA A 199 18.60 11.78 1.73
N ALA A 200 19.18 10.66 1.29
CA ALA A 200 20.62 10.40 1.41
C ALA A 200 21.48 11.34 0.55
N CYS A 201 21.02 11.70 -0.65
CA CYS A 201 21.71 12.70 -1.48
C CYS A 201 21.69 14.08 -0.81
N CYS A 202 20.55 14.50 -0.25
CA CYS A 202 20.44 15.78 0.45
C CYS A 202 21.36 15.85 1.68
N THR A 203 21.46 14.77 2.47
CA THR A 203 22.37 14.75 3.62
C THR A 203 23.84 14.77 3.20
N ALA A 204 24.21 14.05 2.14
CA ALA A 204 25.58 14.05 1.62
C ALA A 204 26.01 15.44 1.12
N THR A 205 25.15 16.15 0.40
CA THR A 205 25.42 17.52 -0.07
C THR A 205 25.60 18.49 1.10
N SER A 206 24.79 18.37 2.16
CA SER A 206 24.90 19.20 3.37
C SER A 206 26.26 19.02 4.06
N THR A 207 26.77 17.79 4.12
CA THR A 207 28.08 17.49 4.72
C THR A 207 29.29 17.87 3.85
N ALA A 208 29.07 18.09 2.54
CA ALA A 208 30.14 18.41 1.59
C ALA A 208 30.39 19.91 1.42
N LEU A 209 29.57 20.78 2.04
CA LEU A 209 29.84 22.22 2.04
C LEU A 209 31.15 22.51 2.80
N PRO A 210 32.10 23.24 2.19
CA PRO A 210 33.36 23.57 2.83
C PRO A 210 33.12 24.36 4.12
N PRO A 211 33.93 24.12 5.17
CA PRO A 211 33.74 24.72 6.49
C PRO A 211 33.65 26.25 6.45
N ASP A 212 34.29 26.89 5.48
CA ASP A 212 34.31 28.35 5.29
C ASP A 212 32.96 28.95 4.82
N THR A 213 31.98 28.11 4.47
CA THR A 213 30.62 28.56 4.09
C THR A 213 29.57 28.29 5.16
N GLN A 214 29.94 27.72 6.32
CA GLN A 214 29.01 27.71 7.44
C GLN A 214 28.77 29.17 7.86
N PRO A 215 27.50 29.63 7.92
CA PRO A 215 27.21 30.97 8.39
C PRO A 215 27.85 31.09 9.76
N LEU A 216 28.84 32.00 9.88
CA LEU A 216 29.42 32.43 11.16
C LEU A 216 28.26 32.56 12.12
N ALA A 217 28.13 31.58 13.03
CA ALA A 217 27.09 31.57 14.03
C ALA A 217 27.29 32.90 14.77
N ARG A 218 26.39 33.84 14.47
CA ARG A 218 26.45 35.19 15.00
C ARG A 218 26.28 34.99 16.51
N SER A 219 27.38 35.07 17.24
CA SER A 219 27.40 35.05 18.70
C SER A 219 26.76 36.33 19.18
N ASP A 220 25.44 36.44 19.04
CA ASP A 220 24.62 37.42 19.73
C ASP A 220 24.48 36.96 21.18
N THR A 221 25.62 36.92 21.87
CA THR A 221 25.70 36.89 23.33
C THR A 221 25.22 38.28 23.78
N LEU A 222 23.90 38.44 23.86
CA LEU A 222 23.29 39.50 24.64
C LEU A 222 23.67 39.25 26.11
N ALA A 223 24.67 39.98 26.57
CA ALA A 223 24.99 40.04 27.99
C ALA A 223 23.74 40.53 28.75
N PRO A 224 23.35 39.88 29.85
CA PRO A 224 22.30 40.40 30.70
C PRO A 224 22.83 41.66 31.40
N THR A 225 22.22 42.80 31.08
CA THR A 225 22.34 44.07 31.84
C THR A 225 21.45 44.04 33.07
#